data_AF-A0A530QIK2-F1
#
_entry.id   AF-A0A530QIK2-F1
#
_cell.length_a   1.000
_cell.length_b   1.000
_cell.length_c   1.000
_cell.angle_alpha   90.00
_cell.angle_beta   90.00
_cell.angle_gamma   90.00
#
_symmetry.space_group_name_H-M   'P 1'
#
loop_
_entity.id
_entity.type
_entity.pdbx_description
1 polymer ?
#
loop_
_entity_poly.entity_id
_entity_poly.type
_entity_poly.pdbx_seq_one_letter_code
_entity_poly.pdbx_strand_id
1 'polypeptide(L)'
;ATVATVLGTLAALTLTRYTRFKGRMLFSGMVFAPLVMPEVITGLSLLLLFVAVGLDRGFLTVTLAHITLTMCFVAVVVQSRLITFDRSLEEAAMDLGAPPVKTFFQITLPVIMPAIVSGWMLAFTL
;
A
#
# COMPACT_ATOMS: atom_id res chain seq x y z
N ALA A 1 7.71 -4.36 -7.74
CA ALA A 1 7.89 -2.98 -7.21
C ALA A 1 6.79 -2.00 -7.61
N THR A 2 6.79 -1.37 -8.80
CA THR A 2 5.97 -0.17 -9.08
C THR A 2 4.47 -0.32 -8.83
N VAL A 3 3.85 -1.40 -9.30
CA VAL A 3 2.40 -1.64 -9.07
C VAL A 3 2.12 -1.85 -7.58
N ALA A 4 2.96 -2.62 -6.89
CA ALA A 4 2.85 -2.84 -5.45
C ALA A 4 2.97 -1.52 -4.67
N THR A 5 3.86 -0.62 -5.11
CA THR A 5 4.03 0.69 -4.49
C THR A 5 2.78 1.56 -4.63
N VAL A 6 2.18 1.59 -5.83
CA VAL A 6 0.93 2.33 -6.06
C VAL A 6 -0.18 1.76 -5.18
N LEU A 7 -0.41 0.44 -5.23
CA LEU A 7 -1.47 -0.22 -4.47
C LEU A 7 -1.26 -0.08 -2.94
N GLY A 8 -0.04 -0.30 -2.46
CA GLY A 8 0.31 -0.15 -1.05
C GLY A 8 0.16 1.29 -0.56
N THR A 9 0.56 2.28 -1.36
CA THR A 9 0.36 3.71 -1.04
C THR A 9 -1.12 4.07 -0.96
N LEU A 10 -1.94 3.58 -1.90
CA LEU A 10 -3.39 3.79 -1.87
C LEU A 10 -4.05 3.11 -0.66
N ALA A 11 -3.62 1.89 -0.31
CA ALA A 11 -4.08 1.19 0.89
C ALA A 11 -3.71 1.97 2.16
N ALA A 12 -2.47 2.45 2.27
CA ALA A 12 -2.00 3.28 3.37
C ALA A 12 -2.81 4.58 3.50
N LEU A 13 -2.99 5.32 2.40
CA LEU A 13 -3.80 6.53 2.36
C LEU A 13 -5.23 6.26 2.82
N THR A 14 -5.83 5.19 2.32
CA THR A 14 -7.22 4.83 2.65
C THR A 14 -7.36 4.50 4.13
N LEU A 15 -6.47 3.66 4.66
CA LEU A 15 -6.50 3.23 6.06
C LEU A 15 -6.18 4.35 7.05
N THR A 16 -5.34 5.32 6.66
CA THR A 16 -4.97 6.45 7.53
C THR A 16 -5.96 7.62 7.46
N ARG A 17 -6.49 7.94 6.27
CA ARG A 17 -7.44 9.05 6.10
C ARG A 17 -8.86 8.68 6.49
N TYR A 18 -9.35 7.51 6.06
CA TYR A 18 -10.73 7.10 6.30
C TYR A 18 -10.83 6.16 7.49
N THR A 19 -10.93 6.72 8.70
CA THR A 19 -10.98 5.93 9.95
C THR A 19 -12.22 5.05 10.07
N ARG A 20 -13.34 5.39 9.41
CA ARG A 20 -14.60 4.63 9.47
C ARG A 20 -15.17 4.42 8.06
N PHE A 21 -15.17 3.17 7.59
CA PHE A 21 -15.88 2.74 6.38
C PHE A 21 -16.33 1.28 6.51
N LYS A 22 -17.40 0.90 5.81
CA LYS A 22 -17.94 -0.47 5.85
C LYS A 22 -16.90 -1.46 5.33
N GLY A 23 -16.63 -2.53 6.08
CA GLY A 23 -15.63 -3.54 5.70
C GLY A 23 -14.17 -3.19 6.03
N ARG A 24 -13.91 -2.10 6.79
CA ARG A 24 -12.54 -1.70 7.17
C ARG A 24 -11.73 -2.82 7.82
N MET A 25 -12.32 -3.61 8.71
CA MET A 25 -11.62 -4.71 9.38
C MET A 25 -11.16 -5.77 8.37
N LEU A 26 -12.05 -6.15 7.45
CA LEU A 26 -11.72 -7.11 6.38
C LEU A 26 -10.65 -6.53 5.45
N PHE A 27 -10.78 -5.27 5.02
CA PHE A 27 -9.80 -4.61 4.16
C PHE A 27 -8.42 -4.52 4.83
N SER A 28 -8.37 -4.09 6.10
CA SER A 28 -7.13 -4.05 6.88
C SER A 28 -6.54 -5.44 7.05
N GLY A 29 -7.37 -6.45 7.30
CA GLY A 29 -6.96 -7.85 7.38
C GLY A 29 -6.35 -8.33 6.07
N MET A 30 -6.98 -8.06 4.92
CA MET A 30 -6.45 -8.45 3.61
C MET A 30 -5.13 -7.76 3.27
N VAL A 31 -4.99 -6.46 3.57
CA VAL A 31 -3.75 -5.71 3.31
C VAL A 31 -2.60 -6.20 4.17
N PHE A 32 -2.84 -6.52 5.45
CA PHE A 32 -1.78 -6.89 6.39
C PHE A 32 -1.64 -8.40 6.64
N ALA A 33 -2.54 -9.24 6.13
CA ALA A 33 -2.46 -10.70 6.27
C ALA A 33 -1.10 -11.28 5.85
N PRO A 34 -0.47 -10.85 4.73
CA PRO A 34 0.83 -11.39 4.34
C PRO A 34 1.95 -11.11 5.34
N LEU A 35 1.82 -10.13 6.25
CA LEU A 35 2.84 -9.85 7.27
C LEU A 35 2.84 -10.86 8.42
N VAL A 36 1.72 -11.54 8.64
CA VAL A 36 1.56 -12.53 9.72
C VAL A 36 1.73 -13.96 9.20
N MET A 37 1.48 -14.17 7.90
CA MET A 37 1.62 -15.48 7.27
C MET A 37 3.08 -15.81 6.97
N PRO A 38 3.54 -17.04 7.21
CA PRO A 38 4.85 -17.48 6.74
C PRO A 38 4.97 -17.37 5.21
N GLU A 39 6.12 -16.89 4.72
CA GLU A 39 6.35 -16.63 3.28
C GLU A 39 6.16 -17.89 2.43
N VAL A 40 6.67 -19.03 2.91
CA VAL A 40 6.53 -20.34 2.24
C VAL A 40 5.05 -20.73 2.09
N ILE A 41 4.25 -20.52 3.14
CA ILE A 41 2.81 -20.83 3.13
C ILE A 41 2.09 -19.92 2.14
N THR A 42 2.42 -18.63 2.13
CA THR A 42 1.79 -17.66 1.23
C THR A 42 2.13 -17.95 -0.24
N GLY A 43 3.40 -18.27 -0.52
CA GLY A 43 3.86 -18.67 -1.85
C GLY A 43 3.19 -19.94 -2.35
N LEU A 44 3.12 -20.99 -1.52
CA LEU A 44 2.43 -22.23 -1.86
C LEU A 44 0.93 -22.00 -2.08
N SER A 45 0.29 -21.19 -1.23
CA SER A 45 -1.13 -20.89 -1.34
C SER A 45 -1.46 -20.17 -2.65
N LEU A 46 -0.64 -19.19 -3.06
CA LEU A 46 -0.79 -18.50 -4.34
C LEU A 46 -0.54 -19.45 -5.53
N LEU A 47 0.46 -20.33 -5.45
CA LEU A 47 0.70 -21.34 -6.48
C LEU A 47 -0.51 -22.25 -6.66
N LEU A 48 -1.05 -22.78 -5.56
CA LEU A 48 -2.24 -23.64 -5.59
C LEU A 48 -3.46 -22.88 -6.13
N LEU A 49 -3.63 -21.60 -5.78
CA LEU A 49 -4.67 -20.74 -6.34
C LEU A 49 -4.53 -20.63 -7.87
N PHE A 50 -3.33 -20.34 -8.38
CA PHE A 50 -3.10 -20.24 -9.83
C PHE A 50 -3.40 -21.55 -10.55
N VAL A 51 -3.00 -22.69 -9.97
CA VAL A 51 -3.32 -24.02 -10.50
C VAL A 51 -4.83 -24.27 -10.49
N ALA A 52 -5.53 -23.95 -9.40
CA ALA A 52 -6.97 -24.18 -9.26
C ALA A 52 -7.79 -23.35 -10.24
N VAL A 53 -7.34 -22.14 -10.57
CA VAL A 53 -7.99 -21.24 -11.53
C VAL A 53 -7.54 -21.53 -12.98
N GLY A 54 -6.60 -22.45 -13.19
CA GLY A 54 -6.10 -22.83 -14.51
C GLY A 54 -5.17 -21.78 -15.14
N LEU A 55 -4.52 -20.93 -14.33
CA LEU A 55 -3.52 -19.98 -14.81
C LEU A 55 -2.18 -20.66 -15.03
N ASP A 56 -1.59 -20.39 -16.20
CA ASP A 56 -0.25 -20.87 -16.52
C ASP A 56 0.80 -20.22 -15.62
N ARG A 57 1.71 -21.06 -15.11
CA ARG A 57 2.83 -20.63 -14.29
C ARG A 57 3.85 -19.97 -15.19
N GLY A 58 4.08 -18.68 -14.97
CA GLY A 58 5.04 -17.90 -15.74
C GLY A 58 5.26 -16.52 -15.13
N PHE A 59 5.77 -15.61 -15.95
CA PHE A 59 6.11 -14.26 -15.50
C PHE A 59 4.93 -13.52 -14.87
N LEU A 60 3.72 -13.70 -15.41
CA LEU A 60 2.50 -13.07 -14.87
C LEU A 60 2.21 -13.53 -13.43
N THR A 61 2.14 -14.83 -13.19
CA THR A 61 1.81 -15.38 -11.85
C THR A 61 2.88 -15.04 -10.83
N VAL A 62 4.16 -15.01 -11.24
CA VAL A 62 5.27 -14.55 -10.39
C VAL A 62 5.10 -13.06 -10.07
N THR A 63 4.77 -12.23 -11.06
CA THR A 63 4.55 -10.79 -10.87
C THR A 63 3.36 -10.53 -9.94
N LEU A 64 2.26 -11.27 -10.08
CA LEU A 64 1.09 -11.15 -9.21
C LEU A 64 1.40 -11.57 -7.77
N ALA A 65 2.14 -12.67 -7.59
CA ALA A 65 2.58 -13.10 -6.27
C ALA A 65 3.49 -12.05 -5.61
N HIS A 66 4.45 -11.53 -6.37
CA HIS A 66 5.33 -10.44 -5.94
C HIS A 66 4.57 -9.20 -5.49
N ILE A 67 3.59 -8.75 -6.29
CA ILE A 67 2.76 -7.59 -5.95
C ILE A 67 1.99 -7.85 -4.66
N THR A 68 1.38 -9.02 -4.53
CA THR A 68 0.56 -9.40 -3.38
C THR A 68 1.38 -9.41 -2.09
N LEU A 69 2.60 -9.96 -2.14
CA LEU A 69 3.51 -10.01 -0.99
C LEU A 69 4.09 -8.64 -0.66
N THR A 70 4.54 -7.88 -1.66
CA THR A 70 5.31 -6.65 -1.40
C THR A 70 4.44 -5.43 -1.11
N MET A 71 3.18 -5.40 -1.56
CA MET A 71 2.31 -4.23 -1.35
C MET A 71 2.00 -3.95 0.13
N CYS A 72 2.00 -4.99 0.99
CA CYS A 72 1.74 -4.82 2.43
C CYS A 72 2.90 -4.08 3.11
N PHE A 73 4.15 -4.38 2.74
CA PHE A 73 5.33 -3.69 3.24
C PHE A 73 5.34 -2.21 2.82
N VAL A 74 4.99 -1.92 1.56
CA VAL A 74 4.84 -0.52 1.12
C VAL A 74 3.74 0.18 1.91
N ALA A 75 2.60 -0.47 2.12
CA ALA A 75 1.50 0.10 2.89
C ALA A 75 1.94 0.45 4.32
N VAL A 76 2.69 -0.42 5.00
CA VAL A 76 3.22 -0.16 6.35
C VAL A 76 4.17 1.05 6.36
N VAL A 77 5.14 1.07 5.45
CA VAL A 77 6.15 2.15 5.39
C VAL A 77 5.47 3.50 5.15
N VAL A 78 4.59 3.59 4.16
CA VAL A 78 3.87 4.83 3.84
C VAL A 78 2.90 5.23 4.96
N GLN A 79 2.18 4.26 5.55
CA GLN A 79 1.26 4.52 6.65
C GLN A 79 1.98 5.09 7.88
N SER A 80 3.16 4.58 8.22
CA SER A 80 3.96 5.10 9.35
C SER A 80 4.29 6.59 9.19
N ARG A 81 4.57 7.03 7.95
CA ARG A 81 4.83 8.42 7.61
C ARG A 81 3.57 9.28 7.58
N LEU A 82 2.44 8.73 7.15
CA LEU A 82 1.15 9.43 7.19
C LEU A 82 0.62 9.63 8.62
N ILE A 83 0.86 8.70 9.54
CA ILE A 83 0.40 8.80 10.94
C ILE A 83 1.22 9.85 11.72
N THR A 84 2.51 9.97 11.41
CA THR A 84 3.42 10.93 12.06
C THR A 84 3.39 12.34 11.45
N PHE A 85 2.70 12.51 10.32
CA PHE A 85 2.57 13.78 9.62
C PHE A 85 1.53 14.70 10.29
N ASP A 86 1.91 15.96 10.48
CA ASP A 86 1.01 16.98 11.03
C ASP A 86 -0.02 17.44 10.00
N ARG A 87 -1.29 17.16 10.28
CA ARG A 87 -2.43 17.53 9.41
C ARG A 87 -2.69 19.03 9.40
N SER A 88 -2.17 19.79 10.36
CA SER A 88 -2.31 21.25 10.39
C SER A 88 -1.78 21.92 9.12
N LEU A 89 -0.78 21.33 8.47
CA LEU A 89 -0.24 21.82 7.19
C LEU A 89 -1.23 21.66 6.03
N GLU A 90 -2.03 20.59 6.03
CA GLU A 90 -3.09 20.41 5.03
C GLU A 90 -4.26 21.36 5.29
N GLU A 91 -4.63 21.51 6.56
CA GLU A 91 -5.69 22.43 7.00
C GLU A 91 -5.33 23.88 6.65
N ALA A 92 -4.12 24.33 6.97
CA ALA A 92 -3.63 25.66 6.62
C ALA A 92 -3.61 25.91 5.10
N ALA A 93 -3.25 24.92 4.30
CA ALA A 93 -3.30 25.04 2.83
C ALA A 93 -4.75 25.20 2.33
N MET A 94 -5.70 24.46 2.93
CA MET A 94 -7.13 24.58 2.59
C MET A 94 -7.72 25.91 3.06
N ASP A 95 -7.30 26.42 4.22
CA ASP A 95 -7.69 27.75 4.73
C ASP A 95 -7.20 28.89 3.83
N LEU A 96 -6.03 28.72 3.19
CA LEU A 96 -5.50 29.63 2.16
C LEU A 96 -6.17 29.45 0.77
N GLY A 97 -7.20 28.61 0.67
CA GLY A 97 -7.99 28.41 -0.54
C GLY A 97 -7.47 27.32 -1.50
N ALA A 98 -6.51 26.48 -1.09
CA ALA A 98 -6.10 25.34 -1.90
C ALA A 98 -7.13 24.20 -1.81
N PRO A 99 -7.70 23.72 -2.94
CA PRO A 99 -8.64 22.60 -2.88
C PRO A 99 -7.93 21.29 -2.46
N PRO A 100 -8.66 20.30 -1.91
CA PRO A 100 -8.07 19.07 -1.35
C PRO A 100 -7.11 18.32 -2.29
N VAL A 101 -7.41 18.30 -3.59
CA VAL A 101 -6.54 17.68 -4.60
C VAL A 101 -5.21 18.44 -4.72
N LYS A 102 -5.26 19.77 -4.75
CA LYS A 102 -4.06 20.61 -4.80
C LYS A 102 -3.25 20.46 -3.52
N THR A 103 -3.91 20.47 -2.36
CA THR A 103 -3.28 20.22 -1.05
C THR A 103 -2.58 18.86 -1.01
N PHE A 104 -3.21 17.80 -1.55
CA PHE A 104 -2.59 16.49 -1.63
C PHE A 104 -1.29 16.51 -2.45
N PHE A 105 -1.31 17.09 -3.65
CA PHE A 105 -0.11 17.10 -4.51
C PHE A 105 0.97 18.06 -4.04
N GLN A 106 0.63 19.16 -3.36
CA GLN A 106 1.58 20.18 -2.94
C GLN A 106 2.13 19.95 -1.53
N ILE A 107 1.35 19.33 -0.65
CA ILE A 107 1.71 19.14 0.77
C ILE A 107 1.88 17.65 1.07
N THR A 108 0.81 16.86 0.98
CA THR A 108 0.84 15.46 1.41
C THR A 108 1.86 14.63 0.64
N LEU A 109 1.78 14.66 -0.69
CA LEU A 109 2.56 13.80 -1.57
C LEU A 109 4.06 14.05 -1.38
N PRO A 110 4.60 15.29 -1.47
CA PRO A 110 6.01 15.57 -1.19
C PRO A 110 6.47 15.10 0.19
N VAL A 111 5.62 15.21 1.21
CA VAL A 111 5.96 14.75 2.57
C VAL A 111 6.07 13.23 2.66
N ILE A 112 5.22 12.48 1.95
CA ILE A 112 5.28 11.01 1.94
C ILE A 112 6.19 10.45 0.85
N MET A 113 6.68 11.27 -0.10
CA MET A 113 7.55 10.83 -1.20
C MET A 113 8.77 10.04 -0.72
N PRO A 114 9.52 10.47 0.32
CA PRO A 114 10.64 9.67 0.83
C PRO A 114 10.20 8.27 1.27
N ALA A 115 9.02 8.16 1.90
CA ALA A 115 8.43 6.88 2.31
C ALA A 115 8.06 6.00 1.11
N ILE A 116 7.47 6.60 0.08
CA ILE A 116 7.07 5.91 -1.15
C ILE A 116 8.32 5.35 -1.85
N VAL A 117 9.39 6.14 -1.94
CA VAL A 117 10.66 5.71 -2.54
C VAL A 117 11.29 4.58 -1.72
N SER A 118 11.37 4.71 -0.40
CA SER A 118 11.86 3.63 0.48
C SER A 118 11.03 2.35 0.35
N GLY A 119 9.71 2.47 0.32
CA GLY A 119 8.80 1.34 0.10
C GLY A 119 8.98 0.70 -1.27
N TRP A 120 9.16 1.49 -2.32
CA TRP A 120 9.46 0.98 -3.67
C TRP A 120 10.77 0.20 -3.72
N MET A 121 11.83 0.72 -3.07
CA MET A 121 13.11 0.00 -2.99
C MET A 121 12.94 -1.33 -2.25
N LEU A 122 12.24 -1.34 -1.11
CA LEU A 122 11.96 -2.58 -0.38
C LEU A 122 11.18 -3.60 -1.22
N ALA A 123 10.15 -3.15 -1.95
CA ALA A 123 9.35 -3.98 -2.85
C ALA A 123 10.07 -4.38 -4.15
N PHE A 124 11.26 -3.83 -4.40
CA PHE A 124 12.13 -4.23 -5.50
C PHE A 124 13.17 -5.26 -5.03
N THR A 125 13.63 -5.15 -3.79
CA THR A 125 14.63 -6.05 -3.20
C THR A 125 14.06 -7.37 -2.71
N LEU A 126 12.84 -7.33 -2.13
CA LEU A 126 12.01 -8.50 -1.85
C LEU A 126 11.34 -8.93 -3.14
#